data_AF-A0A7W7BS27-F1
#
_entry.id   AF-A0A7W7BS27-F1
#
_cell.length_a   1.000
_cell.length_b   1.000
_cell.length_c   1.000
_cell.angle_alpha   90.00
_cell.angle_beta   90.00
_cell.angle_gamma   90.00
#
_symmetry.space_group_name_H-M   'P 1'
#
loop_
_entity.id
_entity.type
_entity.pdbx_description
1 polymer ?
#
loop_
_entity_poly.entity_id
_entity_poly.type
_entity_poly.pdbx_seq_one_letter_code
_entity_poly.pdbx_strand_id
1 'polypeptide(L)'
;MTWLVISTLTVVLSGALLVYLSAVFTNRPDELWLEAGKAGMQLLVLGVLGGLLTAGWQRGTEQRSAERAELAAQQQRDHEAAARERQTDLEEHERRLQRERELHDRQLATFLQVVSAYNGVKAVRRRLKSLGFGDSASLVEIDEWQASGFHEAMMQLSEHQLVFEAIARELRETRLFGEDSDSMVADLEAIESYLNKHVDFWEKHGADVRKGIAAGAAARGVHGVVRYSPFEHGVVTHRHRLTESMHRHLFERIDISGPGG
;
A
#
# COMPACT_ATOMS: atom_id res chain seq x y z
N MET A 1 32.57 -52.14 -6.99
CA MET A 1 33.73 -53.04 -7.10
C MET A 1 33.73 -54.17 -6.07
N THR A 2 33.39 -53.93 -4.80
CA THR A 2 33.35 -54.95 -3.73
C THR A 2 32.47 -56.17 -4.02
N TRP A 3 31.30 -55.99 -4.65
CA TRP A 3 30.39 -57.10 -5.00
C TRP A 3 30.95 -58.09 -6.03
N LEU A 4 31.77 -57.63 -6.99
CA LEU A 4 32.43 -58.50 -7.98
C LEU A 4 33.53 -59.35 -7.33
N VAL A 5 34.26 -58.79 -6.37
CA VAL A 5 35.32 -59.53 -5.64
C VAL A 5 34.70 -60.65 -4.80
N ILE A 6 33.59 -60.38 -4.12
CA ILE A 6 32.89 -61.38 -3.30
C ILE A 6 32.30 -62.49 -4.17
N SER A 7 31.68 -62.17 -5.32
CA SER A 7 31.14 -63.22 -6.21
C SER A 7 32.25 -64.11 -6.78
N THR A 8 33.37 -63.52 -7.19
CA THR A 8 34.50 -64.26 -7.76
C THR A 8 35.15 -65.17 -6.71
N LEU A 9 35.35 -64.67 -5.48
CA LEU A 9 35.92 -65.46 -4.39
C LEU A 9 35.01 -66.66 -4.02
N THR A 10 33.70 -66.46 -4.03
CA THR A 10 32.71 -67.50 -3.71
C THR A 10 32.72 -68.61 -4.76
N VAL A 11 32.82 -68.25 -6.05
CA VAL A 11 32.92 -69.24 -7.15
C VAL A 11 34.21 -70.05 -7.04
N VAL A 12 35.34 -69.41 -6.75
CA VAL A 12 36.64 -70.09 -6.62
C VAL A 12 36.66 -71.05 -5.42
N LEU A 13 36.16 -70.62 -4.25
CA LEU A 13 36.07 -71.46 -3.05
C LEU A 13 35.14 -72.66 -3.26
N SER A 14 34.01 -72.46 -3.93
CA SER A 14 33.05 -73.54 -4.23
C SER A 14 33.64 -74.55 -5.21
N GLY A 15 34.36 -74.08 -6.24
CA GLY A 15 35.07 -74.94 -7.18
C GLY A 15 36.19 -75.75 -6.52
N ALA A 16 37.01 -75.11 -5.67
CA ALA A 16 38.07 -75.79 -4.93
C ALA A 16 37.52 -76.85 -3.96
N LEU A 17 36.41 -76.55 -3.28
CA LEU A 17 35.74 -77.49 -2.39
C LEU A 17 35.16 -78.69 -3.15
N LEU A 18 34.58 -78.48 -4.34
CA LEU A 18 34.08 -79.55 -5.20
C LEU A 18 35.21 -80.48 -5.69
N VAL A 19 36.35 -79.90 -6.11
CA VAL A 19 37.53 -80.69 -6.51
C VAL A 19 38.10 -81.49 -5.33
N TYR A 20 38.19 -80.87 -4.16
CA TYR A 20 38.65 -81.54 -2.94
C TYR A 20 37.72 -82.70 -2.53
N LEU A 21 36.40 -82.47 -2.53
CA LEU A 21 35.40 -83.50 -2.24
C LEU A 21 35.45 -84.62 -3.28
N SER A 22 35.62 -84.31 -4.57
CA SER A 22 35.80 -85.32 -5.62
C SER A 22 37.06 -86.17 -5.42
N ALA A 23 38.15 -85.58 -4.91
CA ALA A 23 39.40 -86.29 -4.68
C ALA A 23 39.33 -87.23 -3.47
N VAL A 24 38.61 -86.82 -2.40
CA VAL A 24 38.53 -87.58 -1.14
C VAL A 24 37.55 -88.76 -1.22
N PHE A 25 36.54 -88.71 -2.09
CA PHE A 25 35.43 -89.68 -2.09
C PHE A 25 35.48 -90.76 -3.20
N THR A 26 36.64 -91.01 -3.83
CA THR A 26 36.83 -91.92 -4.98
C THR A 26 36.59 -93.43 -4.72
N ASN A 27 36.23 -93.87 -3.50
CA ASN A 27 36.17 -95.30 -3.13
C ASN A 27 34.78 -95.87 -2.72
N ARG A 28 33.67 -95.18 -2.98
CA ARG A 28 32.31 -95.75 -2.79
C ARG A 28 31.36 -95.32 -3.93
N PRO A 29 31.12 -96.16 -4.95
CA PRO A 29 30.56 -95.66 -6.21
C PRO A 29 29.04 -95.46 -6.25
N ASP A 30 28.20 -96.11 -5.45
CA ASP A 30 26.75 -96.13 -5.78
C ASP A 30 25.84 -95.28 -4.86
N GLU A 31 26.18 -95.09 -3.58
CA GLU A 31 25.37 -94.25 -2.65
C GLU A 31 25.75 -92.75 -2.70
N LEU A 32 27.01 -92.43 -3.03
CA LEU A 32 27.53 -91.06 -3.04
C LEU A 32 26.99 -90.20 -4.18
N TRP A 33 26.79 -90.77 -5.37
CA TRP A 33 26.18 -90.03 -6.49
C TRP A 33 24.74 -89.63 -6.18
N LEU A 34 24.02 -90.45 -5.40
CA LEU A 34 22.65 -90.21 -5.02
C LEU A 34 22.55 -89.12 -3.94
N GLU A 35 23.44 -89.13 -2.95
CA GLU A 35 23.54 -88.05 -1.95
C GLU A 35 24.05 -86.73 -2.53
N ALA A 36 25.06 -86.77 -3.42
CA ALA A 36 25.55 -85.60 -4.12
C ALA A 36 24.49 -84.98 -5.04
N GLY A 37 23.70 -85.81 -5.72
CA GLY A 37 22.55 -85.36 -6.50
C GLY A 37 21.49 -84.65 -5.63
N LYS A 38 21.22 -85.17 -4.43
CA LYS A 38 20.28 -84.56 -3.47
C LYS A 38 20.79 -83.21 -2.96
N ALA A 39 22.08 -83.11 -2.63
CA ALA A 39 22.70 -81.84 -2.23
C ALA A 39 22.71 -80.81 -3.37
N GLY A 40 23.02 -81.25 -4.60
CA GLY A 40 22.95 -80.41 -5.80
C GLY A 40 21.54 -79.88 -6.07
N MET A 41 20.53 -80.72 -5.88
CA MET A 41 19.13 -80.32 -6.03
C MET A 41 18.69 -79.30 -4.97
N GLN A 42 19.12 -79.46 -3.72
CA GLN A 42 18.85 -78.48 -2.66
C GLN A 42 19.50 -77.12 -2.94
N LEU A 43 20.74 -77.09 -3.43
CA LEU A 43 21.41 -75.86 -3.84
C LEU A 43 20.71 -75.19 -5.03
N LEU A 44 20.21 -75.97 -5.99
CA LEU A 44 19.47 -75.47 -7.13
C LEU A 44 18.13 -74.83 -6.69
N VAL A 45 17.39 -75.50 -5.81
CA VAL A 45 16.14 -74.96 -5.22
C VAL A 45 16.41 -73.67 -4.43
N LEU A 46 17.48 -73.63 -3.62
CA LEU A 46 17.90 -72.43 -2.89
C LEU A 46 18.27 -71.28 -3.84
N GLY A 47 18.97 -71.57 -4.93
CA GLY A 47 19.33 -70.58 -5.95
C GLY A 47 18.10 -69.97 -6.64
N VAL A 48 17.13 -70.82 -7.02
CA VAL A 48 15.88 -70.35 -7.64
C VAL A 48 15.03 -69.53 -6.66
N LEU A 49 14.87 -70.00 -5.41
CA LEU A 49 14.12 -69.26 -4.39
C LEU A 49 14.79 -67.92 -4.04
N GLY A 50 16.12 -67.90 -3.92
CA GLY A 50 16.89 -66.68 -3.67
C GLY A 50 16.77 -65.68 -4.82
N GLY A 51 16.82 -66.14 -6.08
CA GLY A 51 16.62 -65.32 -7.27
C GLY A 51 15.22 -64.71 -7.34
N LEU A 52 14.17 -65.50 -7.04
CA LEU A 52 12.79 -65.04 -7.00
C LEU A 52 12.54 -64.01 -5.89
N LEU A 53 13.06 -64.24 -4.68
CA LEU A 53 12.96 -63.29 -3.57
C LEU A 53 13.68 -61.97 -3.88
N THR A 54 14.87 -62.03 -4.49
CA THR A 54 15.63 -60.84 -4.87
C THR A 54 14.91 -60.03 -5.95
N ALA A 55 14.39 -60.71 -6.98
CA ALA A 55 13.62 -60.06 -8.04
C ALA A 55 12.31 -59.44 -7.52
N GLY A 56 11.63 -60.11 -6.60
CA GLY A 56 10.43 -59.57 -5.93
C GLY A 56 10.74 -58.35 -5.07
N TRP A 57 11.85 -58.37 -4.33
CA TRP A 57 12.26 -57.24 -3.50
C TRP A 57 12.66 -56.02 -4.33
N GLN A 58 13.41 -56.21 -5.41
CA GLN A 58 13.83 -55.14 -6.31
C GLN A 58 12.62 -54.47 -7.00
N ARG A 59 11.62 -55.25 -7.43
CA ARG A 59 10.35 -54.70 -7.95
C ARG A 59 9.60 -53.87 -6.91
N GLY A 60 9.60 -54.33 -5.65
CA GLY A 60 8.96 -53.60 -4.55
C GLY A 60 9.67 -52.28 -4.21
N THR A 61 10.99 -52.19 -4.36
CA THR A 61 11.72 -50.93 -4.13
C THR A 61 11.51 -49.94 -5.27
N GLU A 62 11.39 -50.41 -6.51
CA GLU A 62 11.07 -49.56 -7.67
C GLU A 62 9.69 -48.89 -7.52
N GLN A 63 8.64 -49.65 -7.16
CA GLN A 63 7.31 -49.08 -6.93
C GLN A 63 7.30 -48.02 -5.82
N ARG A 64 7.90 -48.32 -4.65
CA ARG A 64 7.97 -47.35 -3.54
C ARG A 64 8.78 -46.11 -3.89
N SER A 65 9.77 -46.22 -4.77
CA SER A 65 10.55 -45.07 -5.23
C SER A 65 9.73 -44.17 -6.16
N ALA A 66 8.89 -44.75 -7.03
CA ALA A 66 7.97 -44.01 -7.89
C ALA A 66 6.91 -43.26 -7.07
N GLU A 67 6.25 -43.94 -6.12
CA GLU A 67 5.26 -43.32 -5.22
C GLU A 67 5.87 -42.15 -4.41
N ARG A 68 7.11 -42.30 -3.92
CA ARG A 68 7.81 -41.23 -3.21
C ARG A 68 8.18 -40.06 -4.12
N ALA A 69 8.57 -40.34 -5.36
CA ALA A 69 8.86 -39.30 -6.34
C ALA A 69 7.60 -38.50 -6.71
N GLU A 70 6.47 -39.18 -6.88
CA GLU A 70 5.17 -38.53 -7.13
C GLU A 70 4.73 -37.68 -5.93
N LEU A 71 4.83 -38.22 -4.71
CA LEU A 71 4.49 -37.49 -3.48
C LEU A 71 5.39 -36.24 -3.31
N ALA A 72 6.69 -36.35 -3.56
CA ALA A 72 7.60 -35.22 -3.50
C ALA A 72 7.27 -34.16 -4.56
N ALA A 73 6.93 -34.58 -5.79
CA ALA A 73 6.50 -33.67 -6.84
C ALA A 73 5.16 -33.01 -6.55
N GLN A 74 4.25 -33.68 -5.82
CA GLN A 74 3.00 -33.10 -5.35
C GLN A 74 3.25 -32.06 -4.24
N GLN A 75 4.05 -32.42 -3.23
CA GLN A 75 4.44 -31.49 -2.16
C GLN A 75 5.12 -30.24 -2.71
N GLN A 76 6.00 -30.40 -3.70
CA GLN A 76 6.65 -29.26 -4.34
C GLN A 76 5.63 -28.36 -5.05
N ARG A 77 4.66 -28.93 -5.78
CA ARG A 77 3.58 -28.16 -6.42
C ARG A 77 2.72 -27.42 -5.40
N ASP A 78 2.39 -28.06 -4.29
CA ASP A 78 1.59 -27.44 -3.22
C ASP A 78 2.37 -26.30 -2.54
N HIS A 79 3.66 -26.48 -2.30
CA HIS A 79 4.53 -25.43 -1.76
C HIS A 79 4.68 -24.25 -2.73
N GLU A 80 4.84 -24.51 -4.04
CA GLU A 80 4.89 -23.48 -5.06
C GLU A 80 3.56 -22.74 -5.18
N ALA A 81 2.43 -23.44 -5.12
CA ALA A 81 1.11 -22.83 -5.12
C ALA A 81 0.91 -21.92 -3.90
N ALA A 82 1.23 -22.41 -2.70
CA ALA A 82 1.15 -21.64 -1.46
C ALA A 82 2.14 -20.46 -1.41
N ALA A 83 3.27 -20.53 -2.13
CA ALA A 83 4.20 -19.41 -2.26
C ALA A 83 3.63 -18.32 -3.18
N ARG A 84 2.99 -18.72 -4.29
CA ARG A 84 2.34 -17.78 -5.22
C ARG A 84 1.17 -17.05 -4.58
N GLU A 85 0.33 -17.77 -3.83
CA GLU A 85 -0.80 -17.18 -3.10
C GLU A 85 -0.33 -16.13 -2.08
N ARG A 86 0.71 -16.47 -1.28
CA ARG A 86 1.31 -15.51 -0.36
C ARG A 86 1.88 -14.29 -1.07
N GLN A 87 2.47 -14.46 -2.25
CA GLN A 87 2.99 -13.34 -3.01
C GLN A 87 1.87 -12.44 -3.52
N THR A 88 0.76 -12.99 -4.02
CA THR A 88 -0.39 -12.20 -4.45
C THR A 88 -1.02 -11.44 -3.30
N ASP A 89 -1.16 -12.06 -2.13
CA ASP A 89 -1.73 -11.42 -0.93
C ASP A 89 -0.86 -10.24 -0.46
N LEU A 90 0.47 -10.42 -0.47
CA LEU A 90 1.41 -9.36 -0.12
C LEU A 90 1.33 -8.20 -1.12
N GLU A 91 1.30 -8.49 -2.42
CA GLU A 91 1.17 -7.46 -3.46
C GLU A 91 -0.15 -6.69 -3.34
N GLU A 92 -1.27 -7.36 -3.05
CA GLU A 92 -2.55 -6.71 -2.81
C GLU A 92 -2.54 -5.84 -1.55
N HIS A 93 -1.92 -6.34 -0.48
CA HIS A 93 -1.76 -5.59 0.76
C HIS A 93 -0.92 -4.32 0.55
N GLU A 94 0.20 -4.42 -0.16
CA GLU A 94 1.03 -3.26 -0.52
C GLU A 94 0.28 -2.23 -1.36
N ARG A 95 -0.47 -2.68 -2.38
CA ARG A 95 -1.32 -1.79 -3.20
C ARG A 95 -2.40 -1.10 -2.38
N ARG A 96 -2.94 -1.77 -1.35
CA ARG A 96 -3.91 -1.17 -0.45
C ARG A 96 -3.25 -0.09 0.41
N LEU A 97 -2.13 -0.40 1.04
CA LEU A 97 -1.37 0.57 1.85
C LEU A 97 -0.93 1.79 1.02
N GLN A 98 -0.49 1.57 -0.21
CA GLN A 98 -0.10 2.66 -1.11
C GLN A 98 -1.29 3.56 -1.43
N ARG A 99 -2.45 3.00 -1.78
CA ARG A 99 -3.68 3.78 -2.03
C ARG A 99 -4.13 4.57 -0.80
N GLU A 100 -4.03 3.97 0.38
CA GLU A 100 -4.35 4.63 1.65
C GLU A 100 -3.41 5.81 1.93
N ARG A 101 -2.10 5.65 1.69
CA ARG A 101 -1.10 6.73 1.81
C ARG A 101 -1.36 7.86 0.81
N GLU A 102 -1.58 7.54 -0.46
CA GLU A 102 -1.86 8.54 -1.50
C GLU A 102 -3.14 9.32 -1.20
N LEU A 103 -4.17 8.67 -0.65
CA LEU A 103 -5.39 9.35 -0.19
C LEU A 103 -5.10 10.30 0.95
N HIS A 104 -4.38 9.83 1.98
CA HIS A 104 -3.99 10.63 3.14
C HIS A 104 -3.15 11.84 2.74
N ASP A 105 -2.17 11.67 1.85
CA ASP A 105 -1.31 12.76 1.38
C ASP A 105 -2.11 13.82 0.61
N ARG A 106 -3.09 13.41 -0.22
CA ARG A 106 -4.00 14.34 -0.89
C ARG A 106 -4.89 15.09 0.11
N GLN A 107 -5.42 14.40 1.11
CA GLN A 107 -6.23 15.03 2.17
C GLN A 107 -5.41 16.08 2.93
N LEU A 108 -4.17 15.74 3.29
CA LEU A 108 -3.26 16.66 3.99
C LEU A 108 -2.91 17.86 3.13
N ALA A 109 -2.59 17.64 1.85
CA ALA A 109 -2.31 18.71 0.90
C ALA A 109 -3.50 19.68 0.78
N THR A 110 -4.72 19.15 0.65
CA THR A 110 -5.96 19.94 0.59
C THR A 110 -6.16 20.76 1.87
N PHE A 111 -5.96 20.15 3.04
CA PHE A 111 -6.03 20.86 4.33
C PHE A 111 -5.03 22.02 4.41
N LEU A 112 -3.78 21.79 4.01
CA LEU A 112 -2.75 22.82 4.00
C LEU A 112 -3.09 23.96 3.04
N GLN A 113 -3.69 23.67 1.87
CA GLN A 113 -4.16 24.69 0.94
C GLN A 113 -5.27 25.55 1.54
N VAL A 114 -6.27 24.95 2.20
CA VAL A 114 -7.35 25.68 2.91
C VAL A 114 -6.76 26.63 3.97
N VAL A 115 -5.85 26.11 4.80
CA VAL A 115 -5.19 26.90 5.85
C VAL A 115 -4.36 28.04 5.25
N SER A 116 -3.63 27.76 4.16
CA SER A 116 -2.84 28.76 3.44
C SER A 116 -3.71 29.87 2.87
N ALA A 117 -4.79 29.53 2.14
CA ALA A 117 -5.74 30.49 1.57
C ALA A 117 -6.37 31.38 2.64
N TYR A 118 -6.80 30.78 3.77
CA TYR A 118 -7.33 31.53 4.91
C TYR A 118 -6.30 32.52 5.48
N ASN A 119 -5.05 32.09 5.66
CA ASN A 119 -3.99 32.97 6.14
C ASN A 119 -3.68 34.10 5.14
N GLY A 120 -3.79 33.82 3.85
CA GLY A 120 -3.74 34.82 2.78
C GLY A 120 -4.80 35.91 2.92
N VAL A 121 -6.07 35.52 3.05
CA VAL A 121 -7.18 36.45 3.33
C VAL A 121 -6.92 37.28 4.61
N LYS A 122 -6.41 36.64 5.67
CA LYS A 122 -6.06 37.31 6.92
C LYS A 122 -4.91 38.32 6.74
N ALA A 123 -3.93 38.00 5.90
CA ALA A 123 -2.82 38.89 5.55
C ALA A 123 -3.33 40.13 4.78
N VAL A 124 -4.18 39.92 3.76
CA VAL A 124 -4.86 41.01 3.03
C VAL A 124 -5.61 41.92 3.99
N ARG A 125 -6.42 41.34 4.90
CA ARG A 125 -7.14 42.12 5.91
C ARG A 125 -6.22 42.96 6.79
N ARG A 126 -5.11 42.38 7.27
CA ARG A 126 -4.11 43.10 8.09
C ARG A 126 -3.45 44.23 7.30
N ARG A 127 -3.16 44.00 6.02
CA ARG A 127 -2.60 44.99 5.11
C ARG A 127 -3.55 46.16 4.88
N LEU A 128 -4.83 45.88 4.60
CA LEU A 128 -5.85 46.93 4.47
C LEU A 128 -5.96 47.78 5.75
N LYS A 129 -5.87 47.15 6.92
CA LYS A 129 -5.82 47.88 8.20
C LYS A 129 -4.58 48.77 8.32
N SER A 130 -3.40 48.27 7.98
CA SER A 130 -2.15 49.06 8.06
C SER A 130 -2.14 50.22 7.07
N LEU A 131 -2.85 50.10 5.95
CA LEU A 131 -3.05 51.19 4.99
C LEU A 131 -4.07 52.24 5.45
N GLY A 132 -4.73 52.03 6.61
CA GLY A 132 -5.69 52.99 7.17
C GLY A 132 -7.16 52.75 6.80
N PHE A 133 -7.49 51.66 6.08
CA PHE A 133 -8.89 51.31 5.72
C PHE A 133 -9.68 50.65 6.87
N GLY A 134 -9.30 50.93 8.12
CA GLY A 134 -9.94 50.44 9.34
C GLY A 134 -11.21 51.19 9.73
N ASP A 135 -11.63 51.04 11.00
CA ASP A 135 -12.87 51.62 11.53
C ASP A 135 -12.93 53.15 11.50
N SER A 136 -11.78 53.82 11.35
CA SER A 136 -11.64 55.28 11.38
C SER A 136 -11.39 55.93 10.02
N ALA A 137 -11.60 55.22 8.90
CA ALA A 137 -11.21 55.66 7.56
C ALA A 137 -11.97 56.89 7.00
N SER A 138 -12.83 57.57 7.77
CA SER A 138 -13.92 58.34 7.17
C SER A 138 -13.58 59.75 6.65
N LEU A 139 -12.42 60.34 6.95
CA LEU A 139 -12.17 61.76 6.61
C LEU A 139 -10.81 62.07 5.96
N VAL A 140 -9.88 61.12 5.91
CA VAL A 140 -8.55 61.37 5.34
C VAL A 140 -8.57 60.99 3.86
N GLU A 141 -8.12 61.90 3.00
CA GLU A 141 -7.87 61.59 1.58
C GLU A 141 -6.73 60.57 1.48
N ILE A 142 -6.91 59.54 0.67
CA ILE A 142 -5.85 58.54 0.46
C ILE A 142 -4.72 59.16 -0.37
N ASP A 143 -3.48 58.86 0.02
CA ASP A 143 -2.31 59.15 -0.79
C ASP A 143 -2.11 58.13 -1.92
N GLU A 144 -1.10 58.35 -2.75
CA GLU A 144 -0.78 57.46 -3.88
C GLU A 144 -0.37 56.05 -3.41
N TRP A 145 0.38 55.97 -2.31
CA TRP A 145 0.88 54.71 -1.77
C TRP A 145 -0.27 53.86 -1.21
N GLN A 146 -1.21 54.49 -0.51
CA GLN A 146 -2.42 53.86 0.00
C GLN A 146 -3.31 53.34 -1.12
N ALA A 147 -3.50 54.13 -2.19
CA ALA A 147 -4.27 53.70 -3.36
C ALA A 147 -3.61 52.48 -4.03
N SER A 148 -2.30 52.54 -4.33
CA SER A 148 -1.57 51.41 -4.91
C SER A 148 -1.60 50.17 -4.00
N GLY A 149 -1.40 50.34 -2.70
CA GLY A 149 -1.42 49.24 -1.73
C GLY A 149 -2.81 48.61 -1.58
N PHE A 150 -3.87 49.40 -1.73
CA PHE A 150 -5.24 48.91 -1.76
C PHE A 150 -5.50 48.02 -2.98
N HIS A 151 -5.12 48.48 -4.17
CA HIS A 151 -5.25 47.69 -5.41
C HIS A 151 -4.53 46.36 -5.31
N GLU A 152 -3.29 46.36 -4.83
CA GLU A 152 -2.52 45.14 -4.63
C GLU A 152 -3.19 44.18 -3.63
N ALA A 153 -3.70 44.71 -2.52
CA ALA A 153 -4.42 43.91 -1.53
C ALA A 153 -5.70 43.29 -2.09
N MET A 154 -6.41 43.99 -2.98
CA MET A 154 -7.63 43.47 -3.61
C MET A 154 -7.36 42.42 -4.69
N MET A 155 -6.27 42.57 -5.47
CA MET A 155 -5.83 41.51 -6.37
C MET A 155 -5.50 40.22 -5.60
N GLN A 156 -4.77 40.33 -4.49
CA GLN A 156 -4.47 39.19 -3.61
C GLN A 156 -5.75 38.57 -3.02
N LEU A 157 -6.77 39.39 -2.69
CA LEU A 157 -8.04 38.87 -2.20
C LEU A 157 -8.76 38.01 -3.26
N SER A 158 -8.77 38.49 -4.50
CA SER A 158 -9.34 37.77 -5.65
C SER A 158 -8.62 36.44 -5.86
N GLU A 159 -7.28 36.42 -5.84
CA GLU A 159 -6.49 35.18 -5.93
C GLU A 159 -6.88 34.16 -4.85
N HIS A 160 -7.01 34.60 -3.59
CA HIS A 160 -7.40 33.69 -2.51
C HIS A 160 -8.86 33.22 -2.61
N GLN A 161 -9.77 34.03 -3.13
CA GLN A 161 -11.15 33.59 -3.40
C GLN A 161 -11.18 32.47 -4.44
N LEU A 162 -10.43 32.60 -5.54
CA LEU A 162 -10.33 31.58 -6.57
C LEU A 162 -9.74 30.26 -6.05
N VAL A 163 -8.82 30.32 -5.09
CA VAL A 163 -8.29 29.12 -4.43
C VAL A 163 -9.39 28.39 -3.65
N PHE A 164 -10.25 29.11 -2.91
CA PHE A 164 -11.37 28.47 -2.21
C PHE A 164 -12.36 27.82 -3.19
N GLU A 165 -12.68 28.49 -4.30
CA GLU A 165 -13.53 27.95 -5.36
C GLU A 165 -12.93 26.65 -5.96
N ALA A 166 -11.63 26.66 -6.26
CA ALA A 166 -10.92 25.51 -6.80
C ALA A 166 -10.96 24.31 -5.85
N ILE A 167 -10.70 24.53 -4.56
CA ILE A 167 -10.78 23.47 -3.54
C ILE A 167 -12.22 22.94 -3.42
N ALA A 168 -13.23 23.81 -3.43
CA ALA A 168 -14.63 23.40 -3.35
C ALA A 168 -15.01 22.51 -4.55
N ARG A 169 -14.54 22.87 -5.75
CA ARG A 169 -14.76 22.07 -6.97
C ARG A 169 -14.07 20.70 -6.88
N GLU A 170 -12.81 20.66 -6.46
CA GLU A 170 -12.05 19.42 -6.29
C GLU A 170 -12.73 18.48 -5.28
N LEU A 171 -13.17 19.00 -4.13
CA LEU A 171 -13.86 18.21 -3.11
C LEU A 171 -15.19 17.63 -3.61
N ARG A 172 -15.93 18.40 -4.40
CA ARG A 172 -17.18 17.96 -5.01
C ARG A 172 -16.97 16.81 -5.99
N GLU A 173 -15.90 16.87 -6.79
CA GLU A 173 -15.60 15.87 -7.82
C GLU A 173 -14.99 14.58 -7.23
N THR A 174 -14.06 14.73 -6.30
CA THR A 174 -13.27 13.59 -5.79
C THR A 174 -13.90 12.91 -4.57
N ARG A 175 -14.77 13.61 -3.83
CA ARG A 175 -15.31 13.17 -2.53
C ARG A 175 -14.21 12.71 -1.57
N LEU A 176 -13.12 13.49 -1.53
CA LEU A 176 -11.88 13.15 -0.82
C LEU A 176 -12.08 12.82 0.67
N PHE A 177 -13.13 13.35 1.29
CA PHE A 177 -13.45 13.19 2.71
C PHE A 177 -14.73 12.36 2.94
N GLY A 178 -15.16 11.55 1.96
CA GLY A 178 -16.35 10.70 2.08
C GLY A 178 -17.62 11.52 2.28
N GLU A 179 -18.45 11.11 3.25
CA GLU A 179 -19.77 11.72 3.54
C GLU A 179 -19.69 13.18 4.00
N ASP A 180 -18.59 13.58 4.63
CA ASP A 180 -18.41 14.97 5.09
C ASP A 180 -18.04 15.93 3.96
N SER A 181 -17.71 15.43 2.75
CA SER A 181 -17.27 16.27 1.63
C SER A 181 -18.32 17.32 1.25
N ASP A 182 -19.61 16.98 1.28
CA ASP A 182 -20.68 17.91 0.91
C ASP A 182 -20.80 19.06 1.93
N SER A 183 -20.65 18.78 3.23
CA SER A 183 -20.62 19.81 4.27
C SER A 183 -19.39 20.71 4.14
N MET A 184 -18.23 20.13 3.82
CA MET A 184 -17.00 20.90 3.58
C MET A 184 -17.12 21.82 2.36
N VAL A 185 -17.72 21.32 1.27
CA VAL A 185 -18.01 22.11 0.07
C VAL A 185 -18.94 23.28 0.41
N ALA A 186 -20.01 23.05 1.17
CA ALA A 186 -20.92 24.12 1.59
C ALA A 186 -20.22 25.20 2.45
N ASP A 187 -19.29 24.80 3.34
CA ASP A 187 -18.49 25.75 4.11
C ASP A 187 -17.51 26.55 3.24
N LEU A 188 -16.88 25.92 2.24
CA LEU A 188 -16.01 26.61 1.28
C LEU A 188 -16.79 27.59 0.41
N GLU A 189 -17.94 27.18 -0.13
CA GLU A 189 -18.82 28.04 -0.94
C GLU A 189 -19.34 29.25 -0.13
N ALA A 190 -19.59 29.07 1.16
CA ALA A 190 -19.98 30.18 2.03
C ALA A 190 -18.85 31.21 2.19
N ILE A 191 -17.60 30.75 2.38
CA ILE A 191 -16.41 31.60 2.42
C ILE A 191 -16.23 32.31 1.07
N GLU A 192 -16.29 31.56 -0.02
CA GLU A 192 -16.16 32.05 -1.40
C GLU A 192 -17.21 33.14 -1.69
N SER A 193 -18.49 32.85 -1.45
CA SER A 193 -19.60 33.79 -1.65
C SER A 193 -19.44 35.07 -0.83
N TYR A 194 -18.93 34.95 0.40
CA TYR A 194 -18.60 36.10 1.23
C TYR A 194 -17.49 36.96 0.61
N LEU A 195 -16.38 36.34 0.18
CA LEU A 195 -15.26 37.04 -0.45
C LEU A 195 -15.66 37.67 -1.79
N ASN A 196 -16.43 36.95 -2.61
CA ASN A 196 -16.86 37.38 -3.93
C ASN A 196 -17.65 38.69 -3.87
N LYS A 197 -18.48 38.91 -2.84
CA LYS A 197 -19.19 40.20 -2.65
C LYS A 197 -18.25 41.39 -2.58
N HIS A 198 -17.07 41.21 -1.99
CA HIS A 198 -16.07 42.26 -1.83
C HIS A 198 -15.21 42.42 -3.09
N VAL A 199 -14.86 41.31 -3.73
CA VAL A 199 -14.14 41.30 -5.02
C VAL A 199 -15.01 41.92 -6.11
N ASP A 200 -16.26 41.49 -6.29
CA ASP A 200 -17.22 42.05 -7.25
C ASP A 200 -17.39 43.56 -7.10
N PHE A 201 -17.45 44.05 -5.85
CA PHE A 201 -17.54 45.48 -5.59
C PHE A 201 -16.29 46.21 -6.09
N TRP A 202 -15.11 45.67 -5.79
CA TRP A 202 -13.84 46.24 -6.24
C TRP A 202 -13.66 46.13 -7.75
N GLU A 203 -14.09 45.08 -8.42
CA GLU A 203 -14.01 45.02 -9.89
C GLU A 203 -14.85 46.12 -10.54
N LYS A 204 -15.99 46.47 -9.94
CA LYS A 204 -16.89 47.52 -10.45
C LYS A 204 -16.42 48.94 -10.11
N HIS A 205 -15.77 49.13 -8.96
CA HIS A 205 -15.47 50.47 -8.41
C HIS A 205 -13.99 50.71 -8.10
N GLY A 206 -13.14 49.71 -8.30
CA GLY A 206 -11.74 49.72 -7.91
C GLY A 206 -10.96 50.76 -8.68
N ALA A 207 -11.22 50.91 -9.98
CA ALA A 207 -10.61 51.93 -10.84
C ALA A 207 -10.86 53.37 -10.34
N ASP A 208 -11.93 53.58 -9.56
CA ASP A 208 -12.19 54.88 -8.95
C ASP A 208 -11.24 55.14 -7.78
N VAL A 209 -10.70 54.13 -7.09
CA VAL A 209 -9.79 54.28 -5.94
C VAL A 209 -8.43 54.83 -6.39
N ARG A 210 -8.25 56.14 -6.23
CA ARG A 210 -7.05 56.90 -6.58
C ARG A 210 -6.74 57.97 -5.53
N LYS A 211 -5.53 58.52 -5.58
CA LYS A 211 -5.09 59.61 -4.70
C LYS A 211 -6.14 60.74 -4.64
N GLY A 212 -6.35 61.29 -3.44
CA GLY A 212 -7.25 62.41 -3.19
C GLY A 212 -8.70 61.99 -2.93
N ILE A 213 -9.04 60.71 -3.02
CA ILE A 213 -10.38 60.22 -2.64
C ILE A 213 -10.43 59.99 -1.13
N ALA A 214 -11.57 60.35 -0.52
CA ALA A 214 -11.82 60.03 0.87
C ALA A 214 -11.68 58.53 1.12
N ALA A 215 -10.84 58.12 2.08
CA ALA A 215 -10.60 56.71 2.41
C ALA A 215 -11.91 55.97 2.74
N GLY A 216 -12.90 56.65 3.29
CA GLY A 216 -14.23 56.10 3.56
C GLY A 216 -14.96 55.65 2.29
N ALA A 217 -14.79 56.34 1.16
CA ALA A 217 -15.41 55.97 -0.11
C ALA A 217 -14.82 54.67 -0.66
N ALA A 218 -13.50 54.51 -0.59
CA ALA A 218 -12.77 53.30 -0.97
C ALA A 218 -13.05 52.14 0.03
N ALA A 219 -13.15 52.44 1.32
CA ALA A 219 -13.38 51.46 2.37
C ALA A 219 -14.78 50.79 2.31
N ARG A 220 -15.78 51.41 1.66
CA ARG A 220 -17.14 50.84 1.54
C ARG A 220 -17.15 49.42 0.98
N GLY A 221 -16.30 49.15 -0.01
CA GLY A 221 -16.22 47.84 -0.64
C GLY A 221 -15.61 46.75 0.23
N VAL A 222 -14.69 47.14 1.13
CA VAL A 222 -13.89 46.22 1.94
C VAL A 222 -14.29 46.22 3.41
N HIS A 223 -15.32 46.99 3.77
CA HIS A 223 -15.74 47.20 5.15
C HIS A 223 -16.02 45.88 5.88
N GLY A 224 -16.70 44.94 5.20
CA GLY A 224 -16.94 43.60 5.73
C GLY A 224 -15.65 42.82 5.99
N VAL A 225 -14.69 42.86 5.05
CA VAL A 225 -13.39 42.19 5.20
C VAL A 225 -12.59 42.77 6.38
N VAL A 226 -12.60 44.08 6.55
CA VAL A 226 -11.77 44.77 7.54
C VAL A 226 -12.36 44.66 8.95
N ARG A 227 -13.68 44.82 9.10
CA ARG A 227 -14.36 44.73 10.39
C ARG A 227 -14.32 43.32 10.95
N TYR A 228 -14.24 43.21 12.27
CA TYR A 228 -14.11 41.92 12.95
C TYR A 228 -15.39 41.08 12.81
N SER A 229 -16.54 41.62 13.22
CA SER A 229 -17.80 40.85 13.29
C SER A 229 -18.26 40.30 11.93
N PRO A 230 -18.33 41.08 10.83
CA PRO A 230 -18.72 40.52 9.53
C PRO A 230 -17.75 39.45 9.01
N PHE A 231 -16.45 39.69 9.16
CA PHE A 231 -15.40 38.74 8.77
C PHE A 231 -15.45 37.44 9.59
N GLU A 232 -15.74 37.56 10.88
CA GLU A 232 -15.88 36.40 11.77
C GLU A 232 -16.99 35.48 11.31
N HIS A 233 -18.18 36.02 11.05
CA HIS A 233 -19.33 35.24 10.60
C HIS A 233 -19.14 34.70 9.17
N GLY A 234 -18.60 35.53 8.27
CA GLY A 234 -18.45 35.18 6.86
C GLY A 234 -17.31 34.21 6.54
N VAL A 235 -16.24 34.20 7.34
CA VAL A 235 -15.03 33.41 7.05
C VAL A 235 -14.61 32.55 8.22
N VAL A 236 -14.52 33.10 9.43
CA VAL A 236 -13.91 32.40 10.57
C VAL A 236 -14.77 31.23 11.04
N THR A 237 -16.08 31.41 11.14
CA THR A 237 -17.03 30.35 11.54
C THR A 237 -16.98 29.17 10.58
N HIS A 238 -17.09 29.42 9.27
CA HIS A 238 -17.02 28.40 8.23
C HIS A 238 -15.67 27.71 8.21
N ARG A 239 -14.57 28.49 8.30
CA ARG A 239 -13.22 27.93 8.38
C ARG A 239 -13.07 27.00 9.59
N HIS A 240 -13.61 27.36 10.75
CA HIS A 240 -13.49 26.54 11.95
C HIS A 240 -14.14 25.16 11.75
N ARG A 241 -15.40 25.14 11.29
CA ARG A 241 -16.12 23.89 10.98
C ARG A 241 -15.42 23.05 9.92
N LEU A 242 -14.92 23.70 8.87
CA LEU A 242 -14.14 23.05 7.82
C LEU A 242 -12.86 22.41 8.40
N THR A 243 -12.05 23.15 9.16
CA THR A 243 -10.82 22.63 9.75
C THR A 243 -11.06 21.53 10.77
N GLU A 244 -12.14 21.61 11.55
CA GLU A 244 -12.54 20.57 12.50
C GLU A 244 -12.91 19.28 11.76
N SER A 245 -13.72 19.39 10.70
CA SER A 245 -14.12 18.25 9.88
C SER A 245 -12.90 17.60 9.21
N MET A 246 -11.97 18.40 8.64
CA MET A 246 -10.76 17.87 8.02
C MET A 246 -9.82 17.22 9.05
N HIS A 247 -9.69 17.81 10.23
CA HIS A 247 -8.88 17.25 11.33
C HIS A 247 -9.40 15.89 11.77
N ARG A 248 -10.73 15.72 11.86
CA ARG A 248 -11.37 14.44 12.17
C ARG A 248 -10.92 13.33 11.21
N HIS A 249 -10.94 13.60 9.91
CA HIS A 249 -10.53 12.60 8.90
C HIS A 249 -9.03 12.32 8.90
N LEU A 250 -8.21 13.34 9.09
CA LEU A 250 -6.75 13.22 9.03
C LEU A 250 -6.17 12.51 10.26
N PHE A 251 -6.72 12.73 11.45
CA PHE A 251 -6.05 12.34 12.69
C PHE A 251 -6.82 11.32 13.54
N GLU A 252 -8.16 11.27 13.48
CA GLU A 252 -8.93 10.35 14.35
C GLU A 252 -9.04 8.93 13.77
N ARG A 253 -8.75 8.72 12.47
CA ARG A 253 -8.73 7.38 11.87
C ARG A 253 -7.59 6.48 12.39
N ILE A 254 -6.63 7.04 13.14
CA ILE A 254 -5.45 6.31 13.59
C ILE A 254 -5.75 5.43 14.84
N ASP A 255 -6.87 5.64 15.54
CA ASP A 255 -6.99 5.16 16.93
C ASP A 255 -7.88 3.92 17.20
N ILE A 256 -8.42 3.20 16.22
CA ILE A 256 -9.50 2.20 16.50
C ILE A 256 -9.32 0.81 15.87
N SER A 257 -8.11 0.37 15.53
CA SER A 257 -7.92 -1.02 15.07
C SER A 257 -6.60 -1.66 15.51
N GLY A 258 -6.17 -1.38 16.74
CA GLY A 258 -5.21 -2.26 17.40
C GLY A 258 -5.84 -3.66 17.61
N PRO A 259 -5.19 -4.76 17.21
CA PRO A 259 -5.67 -6.11 17.49
C PRO A 259 -5.48 -6.42 18.98
N GLY A 260 -6.43 -5.95 19.79
CA GLY A 260 -6.42 -6.11 21.24
C GLY A 260 -7.84 -6.33 21.76
N GLY A 261 -8.38 -7.51 21.48
CA GLY A 261 -9.67 -8.02 21.95
C GLY A 261 -9.88 -9.45 21.48
#